data_AF-A0A954X314-F1
#
_entry.id   AF-A0A954X314-F1
#
_cell.length_a   1.000
_cell.length_b   1.000
_cell.length_c   1.000
_cell.angle_alpha   90.00
_cell.angle_beta   90.00
_cell.angle_gamma   90.00
#
_symmetry.space_group_name_H-M   'P 1'
#
loop_
_entity.id
_entity.type
_entity.pdbx_description
1 polymer ?
#
loop_
_entity_poly.entity_id
_entity_poly.type
_entity_poly.pdbx_seq_one_letter_code
_entity_poly.pdbx_strand_id
1 'polypeptide(L)'
;MHKITRHVLTKEGATFAADTSDLLVSDNLDFHPTDVLEDADGSVIVVDTGGWFRLCCPTSQLEKADVLGGVYRIRRTDAKPVADPRGGKLAWNALSEEALVELLNDERFAVRNQARQRIGKRGPAAIEALTRVLTSSNDPDHRLQAVWGLTWIDDPRARAAVRNSLDDSDETVRQAALHSISVRQDRLAADKLAVIIPDGPAHNRRAATEALGRVGSPSDLKTLFAAVPTAMLTDGEVDRFLEHSLIYAAMELNDPAALRQFIASDNDQIRRAALIALDQMEGGDHLLPADIQPLLTSSNALLNDVAWWLAERHPDWGDVVVEAIRHELQQPPVDERLLDRLGDRLRRFSNSVAVQQAMAEALKNSGTGDPLRLTVLNAMAASRH
;
A
#
# COMPACT_ATOMS: atom_id res chain seq x y z
N MET A 1 -0.40 12.53 24.50
CA MET A 1 -1.32 12.86 23.40
C MET A 1 -2.70 12.46 23.90
N HIS A 2 -3.45 13.39 24.52
CA HIS A 2 -4.69 13.10 25.27
C HIS A 2 -5.92 13.39 24.39
N LYS A 3 -5.98 12.74 23.22
CA LYS A 3 -7.05 13.00 22.26
C LYS A 3 -7.37 11.79 21.39
N ILE A 4 -8.58 11.81 20.84
CA ILE A 4 -9.07 10.93 19.79
C ILE A 4 -9.31 11.79 18.55
N THR A 5 -8.77 11.35 17.42
CA THR A 5 -8.91 12.04 16.13
C THR A 5 -9.92 11.33 15.23
N ARG A 6 -10.66 12.12 14.46
CA ARG A 6 -11.53 11.67 13.39
C ARG A 6 -10.86 11.94 12.06
N HIS A 7 -10.78 10.91 11.22
CA HIS A 7 -10.24 11.00 9.86
C HIS A 7 -11.37 10.76 8.86
N VAL A 8 -11.62 11.73 7.97
CA VAL A 8 -12.55 11.59 6.85
C VAL A 8 -11.74 11.32 5.60
N LEU A 9 -11.94 10.14 5.01
CA LEU A 9 -11.21 9.72 3.83
C LEU A 9 -11.93 10.18 2.56
N THR A 10 -11.19 10.80 1.66
CA THR A 10 -11.62 11.15 0.30
C THR A 10 -10.68 10.53 -0.71
N LYS A 11 -11.21 9.97 -1.80
CA LYS A 11 -10.40 9.33 -2.84
C LYS A 11 -9.43 10.34 -3.47
N GLU A 12 -8.17 9.95 -3.63
CA GLU A 12 -7.10 10.73 -4.27
C GLU A 12 -6.16 9.78 -5.02
N GLY A 13 -6.24 9.78 -6.35
CA GLY A 13 -5.55 8.76 -7.17
C GLY A 13 -5.92 7.34 -6.74
N ALA A 14 -4.93 6.47 -6.59
CA ALA A 14 -5.06 5.11 -6.08
C ALA A 14 -5.12 5.02 -4.54
N THR A 15 -5.16 6.15 -3.83
CA THR A 15 -5.14 6.22 -2.36
C THR A 15 -6.24 7.15 -1.81
N PHE A 16 -6.19 7.46 -0.52
CA PHE A 16 -7.08 8.40 0.12
C PHE A 16 -6.31 9.59 0.70
N ALA A 17 -6.83 10.79 0.51
CA ALA A 17 -6.55 11.93 1.38
C ALA A 17 -7.38 11.81 2.66
N ALA A 18 -6.88 12.37 3.76
CA ALA A 18 -7.57 12.34 5.05
C ALA A 18 -7.74 13.75 5.63
N ASP A 19 -8.99 14.21 5.76
CA ASP A 19 -9.31 15.39 6.56
C ASP A 19 -9.38 14.99 8.04
N THR A 20 -8.48 15.54 8.85
CA THR A 20 -8.26 15.13 10.24
C THR A 20 -8.73 16.22 11.19
N SER A 21 -9.60 15.84 12.11
CA SER A 21 -10.15 16.72 13.15
C SER A 21 -10.08 16.05 14.52
N ASP A 22 -10.05 16.85 15.58
CA ASP A 22 -10.12 16.32 16.94
C ASP A 22 -11.58 15.95 17.27
N LEU A 23 -11.82 14.70 17.67
CA LEU A 23 -13.14 14.20 18.06
C LEU A 23 -13.40 14.40 19.56
N LEU A 24 -12.41 14.06 20.38
CA LEU A 24 -12.42 14.23 21.83
C LEU A 24 -11.02 14.63 22.28
N VAL A 25 -10.93 15.70 23.06
CA VAL A 25 -9.68 16.18 23.66
C VAL A 25 -9.90 16.30 25.16
N SER A 26 -8.91 15.88 25.94
CA SER A 26 -8.90 16.01 27.38
C SER A 26 -7.69 16.82 27.83
N ASP A 27 -7.89 17.70 28.80
CA ASP A 27 -6.83 18.39 29.53
C ASP A 27 -6.24 17.53 30.66
N ASN A 28 -6.92 16.44 31.03
CA ASN A 28 -6.43 15.48 32.01
C ASN A 28 -5.19 14.75 31.46
N LEU A 29 -4.06 14.90 32.15
CA LEU A 29 -2.79 14.26 31.80
C LEU A 29 -2.83 12.73 31.93
N ASP A 30 -3.76 12.21 32.72
CA ASP A 30 -3.93 10.78 32.91
C ASP A 30 -5.08 10.20 32.03
N PHE A 31 -5.60 10.96 31.06
CA PHE A 31 -6.53 10.46 30.04
C PHE A 31 -5.80 9.60 29.00
N HIS A 32 -6.09 8.31 29.00
CA HIS A 32 -5.43 7.29 28.17
C HIS A 32 -6.48 6.49 27.39
N PRO A 33 -7.03 7.08 26.30
CA PRO A 33 -7.96 6.37 25.43
C PRO A 33 -7.23 5.23 24.72
N THR A 34 -7.66 3.99 24.98
CA THR A 34 -7.04 2.78 24.41
C THR A 34 -7.88 2.16 23.32
N ASP A 35 -9.19 2.38 23.32
CA ASP A 35 -10.09 1.79 22.34
C ASP A 35 -11.27 2.70 22.02
N VAL A 36 -11.77 2.57 20.78
CA VAL A 36 -12.92 3.33 20.24
C VAL A 36 -13.81 2.36 19.47
N LEU A 37 -15.04 2.17 19.93
CA LEU A 37 -15.96 1.17 19.41
C LEU A 37 -17.29 1.81 19.00
N GLU A 38 -17.88 1.36 17.90
CA GLU A 38 -19.27 1.72 17.55
C GLU A 38 -20.24 0.76 18.27
N ASP A 39 -21.19 1.29 19.05
CA ASP A 39 -22.28 0.52 19.63
C ASP A 39 -23.46 0.42 18.64
N ALA A 40 -24.30 -0.60 18.78
CA ALA A 40 -25.37 -0.93 17.84
C ALA A 40 -26.42 0.19 17.62
N ASP A 41 -26.48 1.19 18.49
CA ASP A 41 -27.33 2.37 18.34
C ASP A 41 -26.65 3.54 17.60
N GLY A 42 -25.46 3.33 17.06
CA GLY A 42 -24.64 4.31 16.34
C GLY A 42 -23.87 5.28 17.25
N SER A 43 -23.89 5.07 18.57
CA SER A 43 -23.04 5.84 19.49
C SER A 43 -21.62 5.27 19.52
N VAL A 44 -20.65 6.12 19.84
CA VAL A 44 -19.24 5.76 19.94
C VAL A 44 -18.87 5.56 21.41
N ILE A 45 -18.29 4.42 21.74
CA ILE A 45 -17.77 4.10 23.06
C ILE A 45 -16.27 4.35 23.06
N VAL A 46 -15.81 5.16 23.99
CA VAL A 46 -14.39 5.40 24.24
C VAL A 46 -14.02 4.71 25.54
N VAL A 47 -13.04 3.82 25.46
CA VAL A 47 -12.46 3.16 26.63
C VAL A 47 -11.19 3.89 27.00
N ASP A 48 -11.18 4.47 28.18
CA ASP A 48 -10.04 5.10 28.82
C ASP A 48 -9.59 4.21 29.97
N THR A 49 -8.31 3.86 29.98
CA THR A 49 -7.75 2.96 31.00
C THR A 49 -7.16 3.71 32.19
N GLY A 50 -7.15 5.04 32.16
CA GLY A 50 -6.54 5.86 33.21
C GLY A 50 -5.05 5.56 33.36
N GLY A 51 -4.55 5.55 34.60
CA GLY A 51 -3.13 5.35 34.90
C GLY A 51 -2.68 3.90 35.00
N TRP A 52 -3.56 2.92 34.78
CA TRP A 52 -3.27 1.50 34.98
C TRP A 52 -2.47 0.88 33.81
N PHE A 53 -2.73 1.31 32.58
CA PHE A 53 -2.24 0.58 31.39
C PHE A 53 -0.77 0.90 31.06
N ARG A 54 0.14 0.08 31.61
CA ARG A 54 1.61 0.21 31.47
C ARG A 54 2.23 -0.62 30.34
N LEU A 55 1.70 -1.81 30.07
CA LEU A 55 2.40 -2.88 29.32
C LEU A 55 2.73 -2.54 27.85
N CYS A 56 1.99 -1.64 27.21
CA CYS A 56 2.16 -1.34 25.78
C CYS A 56 2.24 0.17 25.46
N CYS A 57 2.32 1.04 26.47
CA CYS A 57 2.32 2.49 26.29
C CYS A 57 3.73 3.06 26.58
N PRO A 58 4.50 3.49 25.56
CA PRO A 58 5.88 3.94 25.75
C PRO A 58 6.00 5.19 26.65
N THR A 59 4.91 5.97 26.80
CA THR A 59 4.84 7.14 27.68
C THR A 59 4.40 6.82 29.11
N SER A 60 3.82 5.65 29.38
CA SER A 60 3.37 5.26 30.73
C SER A 60 4.42 4.36 31.39
N GLN A 61 5.41 4.98 32.03
CA GLN A 61 6.55 4.28 32.64
C GLN A 61 6.25 3.74 34.06
N LEU A 62 5.22 4.29 34.73
CA LEU A 62 4.81 3.96 36.10
C LEU A 62 3.30 3.75 36.15
N GLU A 63 2.87 2.64 36.73
CA GLU A 63 1.45 2.36 36.98
C GLU A 63 0.92 3.25 38.10
N LYS A 64 -0.23 3.90 37.87
CA LYS A 64 -0.99 4.66 38.86
C LYS A 64 -2.39 4.04 39.00
N ALA A 65 -2.50 2.97 39.78
CA ALA A 65 -3.75 2.22 39.94
C ALA A 65 -4.90 3.04 40.57
N ASP A 66 -4.54 4.13 41.25
CA ASP A 66 -5.41 5.15 41.83
C ASP A 66 -6.04 6.10 40.79
N VAL A 67 -5.46 6.19 39.58
CA VAL A 67 -6.05 6.96 38.49
C VAL A 67 -6.98 6.06 37.68
N LEU A 68 -8.25 6.05 38.09
CA LEU A 68 -9.30 5.29 37.43
C LEU A 68 -9.56 5.83 36.02
N GLY A 69 -9.65 4.92 35.06
CA GLY A 69 -10.13 5.21 33.71
C GLY A 69 -11.65 5.37 33.66
N GLY A 70 -12.21 5.35 32.45
CA GLY A 70 -13.63 5.54 32.22
C GLY A 70 -14.13 4.93 30.92
N VAL A 71 -15.44 4.71 30.85
CA VAL A 71 -16.12 4.34 29.60
C VAL A 71 -17.04 5.49 29.22
N TYR A 72 -16.65 6.24 28.20
CA TYR A 72 -17.42 7.37 27.71
C TYR A 72 -18.29 6.92 26.54
N ARG A 73 -19.55 7.39 26.50
CA ARG A 73 -20.43 7.22 25.35
C ARG A 73 -20.65 8.56 24.67
N ILE A 74 -20.17 8.67 23.44
CA ILE A 74 -20.32 9.84 22.58
C ILE A 74 -21.50 9.60 21.66
N ARG A 75 -22.46 10.51 21.69
CA ARG A 75 -23.65 10.48 20.85
C ARG A 75 -23.94 11.91 20.39
N ARG A 76 -24.40 12.06 19.15
CA ARG A 76 -24.91 13.36 18.70
C ARG A 76 -26.13 13.76 19.53
N THR A 77 -26.21 15.04 19.87
CA THR A 77 -27.34 15.58 20.66
C THR A 77 -28.69 15.43 19.93
N ASP A 78 -28.67 15.37 18.60
CA ASP A 78 -29.84 15.21 17.73
C ASP A 78 -30.07 13.75 17.26
N ALA A 79 -29.30 12.78 17.76
CA ALA A 79 -29.44 11.39 17.37
C ALA A 79 -30.77 10.80 17.84
N LYS A 80 -31.57 10.28 16.91
CA LYS A 80 -32.85 9.60 17.20
C LYS A 80 -32.63 8.24 17.87
N PRO A 81 -33.51 7.78 18.78
CA PRO A 81 -33.44 6.44 19.33
C PRO A 81 -33.55 5.38 18.22
N VAL A 82 -32.65 4.40 18.22
CA VAL A 82 -32.68 3.25 17.29
C VAL A 82 -33.51 2.15 17.94
N ALA A 83 -34.64 1.78 17.33
CA ALA A 83 -35.48 0.70 17.82
C ALA A 83 -34.84 -0.66 17.52
N ASP A 84 -34.76 -1.52 18.52
CA ASP A 84 -34.18 -2.87 18.41
C ASP A 84 -32.81 -2.86 17.68
N PRO A 85 -31.80 -2.12 18.20
CA PRO A 85 -30.56 -1.84 17.47
C PRO A 85 -29.77 -3.09 17.10
N ARG A 86 -29.95 -4.17 17.86
CA ARG A 86 -29.29 -5.47 17.65
C ARG A 86 -30.18 -6.50 16.93
N GLY A 87 -31.42 -6.15 16.57
CA GLY A 87 -32.35 -7.07 15.93
C GLY A 87 -32.83 -8.20 16.84
N GLY A 88 -32.86 -8.02 18.16
CA GLY A 88 -33.25 -9.06 19.11
C GLY A 88 -34.72 -9.49 19.00
N LYS A 89 -35.57 -8.69 18.34
CA LYS A 89 -36.97 -9.04 18.08
C LYS A 89 -37.17 -9.81 16.78
N LEU A 90 -36.14 -9.94 15.95
CA LEU A 90 -36.20 -10.70 14.70
C LEU A 90 -36.20 -12.20 15.01
N ALA A 91 -37.07 -12.95 14.34
CA ALA A 91 -37.15 -14.40 14.45
C ALA A 91 -36.03 -15.08 13.64
N TRP A 92 -34.77 -14.80 13.97
CA TRP A 92 -33.60 -15.15 13.17
C TRP A 92 -33.50 -16.62 12.72
N ASN A 93 -33.97 -17.54 13.56
CA ASN A 93 -33.89 -18.98 13.26
C ASN A 93 -34.97 -19.45 12.28
N ALA A 94 -36.02 -18.65 12.06
CA ALA A 94 -37.13 -18.95 11.16
C ALA A 94 -37.04 -18.20 9.81
N LEU A 95 -36.05 -17.32 9.62
CA LEU A 95 -35.89 -16.58 8.37
C LEU A 95 -35.51 -17.52 7.21
N SER A 96 -36.10 -17.34 6.04
CA SER A 96 -35.61 -17.97 4.80
C SER A 96 -34.24 -17.42 4.39
N GLU A 97 -33.64 -17.95 3.32
CA GLU A 97 -32.39 -17.38 2.79
C GLU A 97 -32.62 -16.00 2.19
N GLU A 98 -33.72 -15.81 1.47
CA GLU A 98 -34.12 -14.51 0.93
C GLU A 98 -34.28 -13.48 2.05
N ALA A 99 -35.08 -13.79 3.08
CA ALA A 99 -35.32 -12.86 4.17
C ALA A 99 -34.04 -12.55 4.97
N LEU A 100 -33.13 -13.53 5.09
CA LEU A 100 -31.84 -13.31 5.75
C LEU A 100 -30.90 -12.45 4.91
N VAL A 101 -30.88 -12.64 3.59
CA VAL A 101 -30.08 -11.84 2.66
C VAL A 101 -30.59 -10.40 2.58
N GLU A 102 -31.89 -10.16 2.61
CA GLU A 102 -32.44 -8.79 2.66
C GLU A 102 -31.96 -8.01 3.90
N LEU A 103 -31.71 -8.69 5.03
CA LEU A 103 -31.15 -8.04 6.23
C LEU A 103 -29.70 -7.58 6.06
N LEU A 104 -29.04 -7.94 4.96
CA LEU A 104 -27.75 -7.34 4.60
C LEU A 104 -27.87 -5.86 4.24
N ASN A 105 -29.06 -5.37 3.87
CA ASN A 105 -29.31 -3.95 3.62
C ASN A 105 -30.06 -3.24 4.77
N ASP A 106 -30.15 -3.88 5.95
CA ASP A 106 -30.79 -3.26 7.11
C ASP A 106 -30.00 -2.01 7.55
N GLU A 107 -30.68 -0.91 7.88
CA GLU A 107 -30.04 0.33 8.33
C GLU A 107 -29.17 0.12 9.58
N ARG A 108 -29.52 -0.86 10.42
CA ARG A 108 -28.80 -1.18 11.66
C ARG A 108 -27.61 -2.07 11.34
N PHE A 109 -26.39 -1.53 11.44
CA PHE A 109 -25.18 -2.29 11.13
C PHE A 109 -25.01 -3.57 11.97
N ALA A 110 -25.47 -3.56 13.23
CA ALA A 110 -25.42 -4.74 14.08
C ALA A 110 -26.33 -5.87 13.54
N VAL A 111 -27.47 -5.54 12.93
CA VAL A 111 -28.34 -6.50 12.25
C VAL A 111 -27.67 -7.03 10.99
N ARG A 112 -27.07 -6.16 10.16
CA ARG A 112 -26.26 -6.59 9.00
C ARG A 112 -25.14 -7.56 9.40
N ASN A 113 -24.42 -7.26 10.49
CA ASN A 113 -23.36 -8.11 11.02
C ASN A 113 -23.88 -9.49 11.44
N GLN A 114 -25.03 -9.54 12.14
CA GLN A 114 -25.69 -10.80 12.52
C GLN A 114 -26.17 -11.59 11.30
N ALA A 115 -26.74 -10.90 10.29
CA ALA A 115 -27.14 -11.52 9.03
C ALA A 115 -25.93 -12.16 8.32
N ARG A 116 -24.82 -11.44 8.16
CA ARG A 116 -23.58 -11.97 7.57
C ARG A 116 -23.05 -13.20 8.32
N GLN A 117 -23.01 -13.16 9.65
CA GLN A 117 -22.57 -14.32 10.45
C GLN A 117 -23.46 -15.54 10.23
N ARG A 118 -24.77 -15.36 10.12
CA ARG A 118 -25.72 -16.45 9.88
C ARG A 118 -25.64 -16.98 8.46
N ILE A 119 -25.47 -16.10 7.46
CA ILE A 119 -25.22 -16.48 6.07
C ILE A 119 -23.96 -17.34 5.98
N GLY A 120 -22.86 -16.93 6.61
CA GLY A 120 -21.64 -17.73 6.67
C GLY A 120 -21.85 -19.12 7.28
N LYS A 121 -22.66 -19.22 8.35
CA LYS A 121 -23.00 -20.51 8.98
C LYS A 121 -23.91 -21.39 8.10
N ARG A 122 -24.85 -20.80 7.39
CA ARG A 122 -25.73 -21.50 6.43
C ARG A 122 -24.99 -21.92 5.17
N GLY A 123 -23.91 -21.20 4.85
CA GLY A 123 -22.97 -21.55 3.80
C GLY A 123 -23.65 -21.62 2.44
N PRO A 124 -23.51 -22.73 1.69
CA PRO A 124 -23.95 -22.79 0.31
C PRO A 124 -25.45 -22.56 0.04
N ALA A 125 -26.31 -22.75 1.05
CA ALA A 125 -27.75 -22.52 0.92
C ALA A 125 -28.09 -21.05 0.56
N ALA A 126 -27.29 -20.09 1.02
CA ALA A 126 -27.52 -18.67 0.78
C ALA A 126 -27.04 -18.17 -0.58
N ILE A 127 -26.26 -18.98 -1.34
CA ILE A 127 -25.60 -18.52 -2.57
C ILE A 127 -26.60 -18.05 -3.62
N GLU A 128 -27.72 -18.77 -3.80
CA GLU A 128 -28.72 -18.41 -4.81
C GLU A 128 -29.38 -17.07 -4.46
N ALA A 129 -29.77 -16.87 -3.20
CA ALA A 129 -30.35 -15.61 -2.73
C ALA A 129 -29.37 -14.44 -2.87
N LEU A 130 -28.10 -14.63 -2.50
CA LEU A 130 -27.05 -13.61 -2.67
C LEU A 130 -26.81 -13.27 -4.14
N THR A 131 -26.75 -14.29 -5.00
CA THR A 131 -26.56 -14.09 -6.46
C THR A 131 -27.74 -13.35 -7.08
N ARG A 132 -28.95 -13.60 -6.58
CA ARG A 132 -30.15 -12.86 -7.00
C ARG A 132 -30.07 -11.38 -6.63
N VAL A 133 -29.55 -11.04 -5.45
CA VAL A 133 -29.33 -9.63 -5.07
C VAL A 133 -28.35 -8.95 -6.04
N LEU A 134 -27.26 -9.62 -6.39
CA LEU A 134 -26.28 -9.06 -7.34
C LEU A 134 -26.88 -8.70 -8.70
N THR A 135 -27.91 -9.43 -9.17
CA THR A 135 -28.51 -9.20 -10.49
C THR A 135 -29.80 -8.38 -10.47
N SER A 136 -30.50 -8.30 -9.34
CA SER A 136 -31.82 -7.67 -9.24
C SER A 136 -31.86 -6.39 -8.40
N SER A 137 -30.89 -6.16 -7.52
CA SER A 137 -30.88 -4.96 -6.69
C SER A 137 -30.34 -3.74 -7.44
N ASN A 138 -31.13 -2.66 -7.47
CA ASN A 138 -30.68 -1.37 -7.97
C ASN A 138 -29.80 -0.60 -6.96
N ASP A 139 -29.78 -1.04 -5.70
CA ASP A 139 -28.99 -0.43 -4.64
C ASP A 139 -27.57 -1.02 -4.63
N PRO A 140 -26.52 -0.22 -4.92
CA PRO A 140 -25.13 -0.68 -4.90
C PRO A 140 -24.68 -1.12 -3.50
N ASP A 141 -25.19 -0.53 -2.43
CA ASP A 141 -24.82 -0.93 -1.07
C ASP A 141 -25.34 -2.35 -0.79
N HIS A 142 -26.56 -2.67 -1.21
CA HIS A 142 -27.09 -4.02 -1.08
C HIS A 142 -26.27 -5.05 -1.89
N ARG A 143 -25.88 -4.71 -3.13
CA ARG A 143 -25.03 -5.58 -3.95
C ARG A 143 -23.64 -5.76 -3.32
N LEU A 144 -23.04 -4.69 -2.80
CA LEU A 144 -21.78 -4.73 -2.07
C LEU A 144 -21.86 -5.67 -0.86
N GLN A 145 -22.94 -5.59 -0.07
CA GLN A 145 -23.11 -6.48 1.07
C GLN A 145 -23.31 -7.94 0.64
N ALA A 146 -23.99 -8.19 -0.49
CA ALA A 146 -24.11 -9.53 -1.05
C ALA A 146 -22.74 -10.11 -1.46
N VAL A 147 -21.84 -9.31 -2.05
CA VAL A 147 -20.46 -9.72 -2.33
C VAL A 147 -19.76 -10.16 -1.04
N TRP A 148 -19.82 -9.35 0.02
CA TRP A 148 -19.24 -9.72 1.32
C TRP A 148 -19.87 -10.98 1.93
N GLY A 149 -21.18 -11.16 1.76
CA GLY A 149 -21.86 -12.39 2.16
C GLY A 149 -21.31 -13.61 1.43
N LEU A 150 -21.07 -13.52 0.12
CA LEU A 150 -20.46 -14.58 -0.69
C LEU A 150 -19.01 -14.87 -0.27
N THR A 151 -18.23 -13.85 0.11
CA THR A 151 -16.84 -14.02 0.58
C THR A 151 -16.74 -14.95 1.79
N TRP A 152 -17.75 -14.95 2.66
CA TRP A 152 -17.80 -15.77 3.88
C TRP A 152 -18.19 -17.22 3.62
N ILE A 153 -18.57 -17.57 2.38
CA ILE A 153 -18.98 -18.92 2.00
C ILE A 153 -17.82 -19.62 1.27
N ASP A 154 -17.36 -20.75 1.81
CA ASP A 154 -16.33 -21.56 1.18
C ASP A 154 -16.89 -22.54 0.14
N ASP A 155 -17.37 -21.98 -0.98
CA ASP A 155 -17.93 -22.73 -2.09
C ASP A 155 -17.45 -22.14 -3.44
N PRO A 156 -17.03 -22.97 -4.42
CA PRO A 156 -16.62 -22.49 -5.75
C PRO A 156 -17.68 -21.66 -6.47
N ARG A 157 -18.97 -21.91 -6.25
CA ARG A 157 -20.08 -21.13 -6.81
C ARG A 157 -20.14 -19.73 -6.22
N ALA A 158 -19.84 -19.59 -4.92
CA ALA A 158 -19.75 -18.27 -4.30
C ALA A 158 -18.58 -17.47 -4.88
N ARG A 159 -17.42 -18.12 -5.07
CA ARG A 159 -16.25 -17.50 -5.74
C ARG A 159 -16.58 -17.09 -7.18
N ALA A 160 -17.30 -17.93 -7.93
CA ALA A 160 -17.77 -17.60 -9.27
C ALA A 160 -18.68 -16.37 -9.30
N ALA A 161 -19.63 -16.27 -8.37
CA ALA A 161 -20.49 -15.10 -8.24
C ALA A 161 -19.67 -13.83 -7.92
N VAL A 162 -18.68 -13.91 -7.01
CA VAL A 162 -17.77 -12.79 -6.72
C VAL A 162 -16.97 -12.36 -7.95
N ARG A 163 -16.47 -13.30 -8.76
CA ARG A 163 -15.77 -12.96 -10.03
C ARG A 163 -16.67 -12.25 -11.03
N ASN A 164 -17.97 -12.54 -11.05
CA ASN A 164 -18.93 -11.82 -11.89
C ASN A 164 -19.15 -10.38 -11.41
N SER A 165 -19.08 -10.13 -10.09
CA SER A 165 -19.18 -8.79 -9.52
C SER A 165 -18.02 -7.85 -9.87
N LEU A 166 -16.96 -8.34 -10.52
CA LEU A 166 -15.95 -7.49 -11.15
C LEU A 166 -16.50 -6.68 -12.33
N ASP A 167 -17.62 -7.10 -12.91
CA ASP A 167 -18.30 -6.40 -14.01
C ASP A 167 -19.44 -5.48 -13.51
N ASP A 168 -19.60 -5.32 -12.18
CA ASP A 168 -20.65 -4.46 -11.61
C ASP A 168 -20.48 -3.01 -12.08
N SER A 169 -21.58 -2.29 -12.26
CA SER A 169 -21.55 -0.88 -12.68
C SER A 169 -20.97 0.05 -11.61
N ASP A 170 -21.12 -0.31 -10.33
CA ASP A 170 -20.65 0.48 -9.21
C ASP A 170 -19.20 0.12 -8.82
N GLU A 171 -18.36 1.14 -8.67
CA GLU A 171 -16.94 0.96 -8.33
C GLU A 171 -16.73 0.27 -6.98
N THR A 172 -17.57 0.57 -5.98
CA THR A 172 -17.43 0.03 -4.62
C THR A 172 -17.77 -1.45 -4.56
N VAL A 173 -18.74 -1.90 -5.37
CA VAL A 173 -19.07 -3.33 -5.51
C VAL A 173 -17.91 -4.08 -6.16
N ARG A 174 -17.34 -3.53 -7.25
CA ARG A 174 -16.12 -4.07 -7.86
C ARG A 174 -14.96 -4.12 -6.86
N GLN A 175 -14.79 -3.09 -6.03
CA GLN A 175 -13.74 -3.05 -5.02
C GLN A 175 -13.90 -4.14 -3.95
N ALA A 176 -15.12 -4.40 -3.49
CA ALA A 176 -15.42 -5.52 -2.58
C ALA A 176 -15.08 -6.87 -3.23
N ALA A 177 -15.39 -7.04 -4.52
CA ALA A 177 -15.07 -8.26 -5.26
C ALA A 177 -13.55 -8.46 -5.40
N LEU A 178 -12.81 -7.41 -5.74
CA LEU A 178 -11.35 -7.42 -5.82
C LEU A 178 -10.70 -7.84 -4.49
N HIS A 179 -11.17 -7.26 -3.38
CA HIS A 179 -10.68 -7.63 -2.05
C HIS A 179 -10.99 -9.09 -1.72
N SER A 180 -12.22 -9.53 -1.98
CA SER A 180 -12.62 -10.93 -1.79
C SER A 180 -11.74 -11.89 -2.58
N ILE A 181 -11.48 -11.60 -3.85
CA ILE A 181 -10.61 -12.43 -4.72
C ILE A 181 -9.21 -12.53 -4.16
N SER A 182 -8.64 -11.41 -3.71
CA SER A 182 -7.30 -11.33 -3.12
C SER A 182 -7.19 -12.18 -1.84
N VAL A 183 -8.08 -11.96 -0.87
CA VAL A 183 -8.08 -12.68 0.42
C VAL A 183 -8.35 -14.18 0.24
N ARG A 184 -9.17 -14.54 -0.74
CA ARG A 184 -9.53 -15.94 -1.03
C ARG A 184 -8.56 -16.63 -2.00
N GLN A 185 -7.54 -15.89 -2.47
CA GLN A 185 -6.54 -16.33 -3.43
C GLN A 185 -7.14 -17.03 -4.67
N ASP A 186 -8.20 -16.43 -5.22
CA ASP A 186 -8.97 -17.04 -6.30
C ASP A 186 -8.29 -16.86 -7.67
N ARG A 187 -7.42 -17.81 -8.03
CA ARG A 187 -6.63 -17.80 -9.27
C ARG A 187 -7.46 -17.75 -10.55
N LEU A 188 -8.73 -18.19 -10.51
CA LEU A 188 -9.61 -18.13 -11.68
C LEU A 188 -10.03 -16.69 -12.04
N ALA A 189 -9.65 -15.69 -11.24
CA ALA A 189 -9.91 -14.29 -11.50
C ALA A 189 -8.84 -13.59 -12.36
N ALA A 190 -7.67 -14.21 -12.58
CA ALA A 190 -6.50 -13.55 -13.20
C ALA A 190 -6.85 -12.77 -14.48
N ASP A 191 -7.54 -13.40 -15.43
CA ASP A 191 -7.95 -12.76 -16.69
C ASP A 191 -8.83 -11.53 -16.49
N LYS A 192 -9.76 -11.56 -15.52
CA LYS A 192 -10.63 -10.42 -15.21
C LYS A 192 -9.88 -9.31 -14.49
N LEU A 193 -8.94 -9.65 -13.60
CA LEU A 193 -8.07 -8.68 -12.96
C LEU A 193 -7.21 -7.95 -14.00
N ALA A 194 -6.66 -8.70 -14.96
CA ALA A 194 -5.86 -8.16 -16.06
C ALA A 194 -6.60 -7.11 -16.90
N VAL A 195 -7.92 -7.24 -17.06
CA VAL A 195 -8.76 -6.25 -17.77
C VAL A 195 -8.96 -4.95 -16.98
N ILE A 196 -9.00 -5.01 -15.64
CA ILE A 196 -9.25 -3.84 -14.78
C ILE A 196 -8.01 -2.96 -14.63
N ILE A 197 -6.83 -3.56 -14.58
CA ILE A 197 -5.55 -2.89 -14.28
C ILE A 197 -5.21 -1.72 -15.22
N PRO A 198 -5.37 -1.81 -16.56
CA PRO A 198 -4.98 -0.70 -17.44
C PRO A 198 -5.92 0.51 -17.31
N ASP A 199 -7.24 0.29 -17.26
CA ASP A 199 -8.23 1.35 -17.53
C ASP A 199 -9.34 1.50 -16.46
N GLY A 200 -9.26 0.77 -15.35
CA GLY A 200 -10.23 0.88 -14.26
C GLY A 200 -10.14 2.21 -13.48
N PRO A 201 -11.08 2.48 -12.57
CA PRO A 201 -10.90 3.55 -11.58
C PRO A 201 -9.64 3.30 -10.74
N ALA A 202 -8.92 4.37 -10.35
CA ALA A 202 -7.58 4.27 -9.76
C ALA A 202 -7.49 3.32 -8.55
N HIS A 203 -8.47 3.34 -7.63
CA HIS A 203 -8.54 2.39 -6.52
C HIS A 203 -8.71 0.93 -6.97
N ASN A 204 -9.56 0.70 -7.96
CA ASN A 204 -9.82 -0.64 -8.48
C ASN A 204 -8.62 -1.15 -9.27
N ARG A 205 -7.89 -0.28 -9.98
CA ARG A 205 -6.62 -0.62 -10.63
C ARG A 205 -5.63 -1.13 -9.59
N ARG A 206 -5.43 -0.36 -8.51
CA ARG A 206 -4.55 -0.75 -7.41
C ARG A 206 -4.94 -2.09 -6.80
N ALA A 207 -6.21 -2.25 -6.42
CA ALA A 207 -6.70 -3.47 -5.82
C ALA A 207 -6.62 -4.68 -6.77
N ALA A 208 -6.86 -4.48 -8.07
CA ALA A 208 -6.71 -5.52 -9.08
C ALA A 208 -5.25 -5.92 -9.29
N THR A 209 -4.34 -4.95 -9.31
CA THR A 209 -2.89 -5.18 -9.37
C THR A 209 -2.40 -5.99 -8.18
N GLU A 210 -2.77 -5.57 -6.96
CA GLU A 210 -2.41 -6.28 -5.73
C GLU A 210 -3.01 -7.71 -5.69
N ALA A 211 -4.23 -7.90 -6.21
CA ALA A 211 -4.84 -9.22 -6.31
C ALA A 211 -4.11 -10.08 -7.35
N LEU A 212 -3.76 -9.52 -8.51
CA LEU A 212 -3.09 -10.24 -9.60
C LEU A 212 -1.68 -10.70 -9.18
N GLY A 213 -0.94 -9.90 -8.42
CA GLY A 213 0.34 -10.34 -7.85
C GLY A 213 0.21 -11.62 -6.99
N ARG A 214 -0.87 -11.73 -6.22
CA ARG A 214 -1.11 -12.88 -5.32
C ARG A 214 -1.67 -14.13 -6.01
N VAL A 215 -2.48 -13.94 -7.05
CA VAL A 215 -3.26 -15.04 -7.66
C VAL A 215 -2.88 -15.36 -9.10
N GLY A 216 -2.10 -14.49 -9.74
CA GLY A 216 -1.65 -14.62 -11.12
C GLY A 216 -0.46 -15.56 -11.26
N SER A 217 0.20 -15.45 -12.40
CA SER A 217 1.35 -16.24 -12.81
C SER A 217 2.35 -15.37 -13.59
N PRO A 218 3.59 -15.83 -13.83
CA PRO A 218 4.58 -15.04 -14.56
C PRO A 218 4.14 -14.49 -15.93
N SER A 219 3.17 -15.13 -16.61
CA SER A 219 2.62 -14.60 -17.86
C SER A 219 1.89 -13.26 -17.71
N ASP A 220 1.44 -12.93 -16.49
CA ASP A 220 0.74 -11.69 -16.16
C ASP A 220 1.67 -10.47 -16.05
N LEU A 221 3.00 -10.69 -16.02
CA LEU A 221 3.98 -9.60 -16.01
C LEU A 221 3.79 -8.65 -17.19
N LYS A 222 3.45 -9.18 -18.38
CA LYS A 222 3.21 -8.34 -19.56
C LYS A 222 2.06 -7.36 -19.32
N THR A 223 1.00 -7.79 -18.65
CA THR A 223 -0.14 -6.94 -18.30
C THR A 223 0.26 -5.88 -17.27
N LEU A 224 0.97 -6.28 -16.22
CA LEU A 224 1.44 -5.35 -15.18
C LEU A 224 2.33 -4.25 -15.77
N PHE A 225 3.33 -4.62 -16.58
CA PHE A 225 4.26 -3.67 -17.16
C PHE A 225 3.65 -2.80 -18.26
N ALA A 226 2.66 -3.30 -19.00
CA ALA A 226 1.88 -2.46 -19.91
C ALA A 226 1.11 -1.35 -19.19
N ALA A 227 0.78 -1.53 -17.90
CA ALA A 227 0.07 -0.55 -17.08
C ALA A 227 0.99 0.38 -16.26
N VAL A 228 2.30 0.16 -16.24
CA VAL A 228 3.25 1.05 -15.55
C VAL A 228 3.16 2.50 -16.07
N PRO A 229 3.15 2.76 -17.39
CA PRO A 229 3.04 4.13 -17.91
C PRO A 229 1.73 4.83 -17.53
N THR A 230 0.66 4.09 -17.24
CA THR A 230 -0.64 4.68 -16.89
C THR A 230 -0.76 5.00 -15.39
N ALA A 231 0.31 4.83 -14.61
CA ALA A 231 0.43 5.41 -13.28
C ALA A 231 0.80 6.90 -13.29
N MET A 232 1.10 7.49 -14.45
CA MET A 232 1.31 8.92 -14.60
C MET A 232 -0.02 9.69 -14.45
N LEU A 233 -0.02 10.70 -13.59
CA LEU A 233 -1.11 11.64 -13.39
C LEU A 233 -1.09 12.74 -14.46
N THR A 234 -2.20 13.48 -14.58
CA THR A 234 -2.38 14.51 -15.61
C THR A 234 -1.46 15.72 -15.45
N ASP A 235 -0.95 15.96 -14.25
CA ASP A 235 0.00 17.02 -13.92
C ASP A 235 1.47 16.61 -14.15
N GLY A 236 1.71 15.37 -14.61
CA GLY A 236 3.05 14.83 -14.85
C GLY A 236 3.68 14.16 -13.63
N GLU A 237 2.99 14.13 -12.48
CA GLU A 237 3.44 13.38 -11.31
C GLU A 237 3.12 11.89 -11.43
N VAL A 238 3.79 11.05 -10.64
CA VAL A 238 3.52 9.61 -10.59
C VAL A 238 2.54 9.31 -9.46
N ASP A 239 1.47 8.56 -9.72
CA ASP A 239 0.69 7.91 -8.68
C ASP A 239 1.54 6.81 -8.03
N ARG A 240 2.26 7.21 -6.97
CA ARG A 240 3.22 6.34 -6.28
C ARG A 240 2.57 5.11 -5.68
N PHE A 241 1.28 5.15 -5.34
CA PHE A 241 0.57 4.01 -4.76
C PHE A 241 0.27 2.96 -5.82
N LEU A 242 -0.17 3.40 -7.00
CA LEU A 242 -0.39 2.51 -8.12
C LEU A 242 0.94 1.96 -8.67
N GLU A 243 1.95 2.81 -8.86
CA GLU A 243 3.28 2.38 -9.30
C GLU A 243 3.87 1.33 -8.34
N HIS A 244 3.84 1.61 -7.04
CA HIS A 244 4.29 0.67 -6.02
C HIS A 244 3.55 -0.66 -6.13
N SER A 245 2.22 -0.63 -6.30
CA SER A 245 1.44 -1.86 -6.41
C SER A 245 1.81 -2.66 -7.65
N LEU A 246 2.08 -2.02 -8.78
CA LEU A 246 2.50 -2.69 -10.02
C LEU A 246 3.86 -3.36 -9.88
N ILE A 247 4.83 -2.66 -9.30
CA ILE A 247 6.17 -3.19 -9.00
C ILE A 247 6.07 -4.36 -8.00
N TYR A 248 5.32 -4.16 -6.91
CA TYR A 248 5.16 -5.17 -5.87
C TYR A 248 4.46 -6.43 -6.41
N ALA A 249 3.41 -6.27 -7.22
CA ALA A 249 2.75 -7.40 -7.87
C ALA A 249 3.71 -8.16 -8.79
N ALA A 250 4.60 -7.47 -9.51
CA ALA A 250 5.60 -8.11 -10.34
C ALA A 250 6.63 -8.90 -9.52
N MET A 251 7.01 -8.39 -8.34
CA MET A 251 7.87 -9.12 -7.39
C MET A 251 7.19 -10.38 -6.85
N GLU A 252 5.89 -10.32 -6.54
CA GLU A 252 5.11 -11.48 -6.07
C GLU A 252 4.99 -12.58 -7.13
N LEU A 253 4.92 -12.23 -8.42
CA LEU A 253 4.93 -13.20 -9.52
C LEU A 253 6.28 -13.92 -9.69
N ASN A 254 7.35 -13.34 -9.15
CA ASN A 254 8.66 -13.93 -8.94
C ASN A 254 9.28 -14.66 -10.15
N ASP A 255 9.37 -13.98 -11.30
CA ASP A 255 10.10 -14.48 -12.50
C ASP A 255 11.18 -13.48 -12.95
N PRO A 256 12.43 -13.64 -12.47
CA PRO A 256 13.55 -12.78 -12.83
C PRO A 256 13.86 -12.78 -14.32
N ALA A 257 13.72 -13.92 -15.00
CA ALA A 257 14.07 -14.05 -16.41
C ALA A 257 13.09 -13.28 -17.30
N ALA A 258 11.80 -13.32 -16.96
CA ALA A 258 10.78 -12.50 -17.61
C ALA A 258 10.97 -11.00 -17.28
N LEU A 259 11.22 -10.66 -16.01
CA LEU A 259 11.44 -9.27 -15.57
C LEU A 259 12.60 -8.59 -16.31
N ARG A 260 13.68 -9.33 -16.57
CA ARG A 260 14.83 -8.82 -17.33
C ARG A 260 14.47 -8.35 -18.73
N GLN A 261 13.42 -8.86 -19.36
CA GLN A 261 13.02 -8.40 -20.68
C GLN A 261 12.53 -6.94 -20.66
N PHE A 262 12.01 -6.47 -19.52
CA PHE A 262 11.48 -5.11 -19.37
C PHE A 262 12.56 -4.05 -19.13
N ILE A 263 13.79 -4.42 -18.73
CA ILE A 263 14.90 -3.46 -18.59
C ILE A 263 15.34 -2.90 -19.95
N ALA A 264 15.04 -3.62 -21.03
CA ALA A 264 15.32 -3.28 -22.42
C ALA A 264 14.12 -2.62 -23.13
N SER A 265 13.06 -2.25 -22.40
CA SER A 265 11.91 -1.56 -22.98
C SER A 265 12.28 -0.18 -23.54
N ASP A 266 11.58 0.29 -24.57
CA ASP A 266 11.70 1.66 -25.07
C ASP A 266 11.06 2.72 -24.15
N ASN A 267 10.33 2.29 -23.11
CA ASN A 267 9.68 3.17 -22.15
C ASN A 267 10.47 3.25 -20.84
N ASP A 268 10.90 4.45 -20.45
CA ASP A 268 11.77 4.63 -19.29
C ASP A 268 11.12 4.31 -17.95
N GLN A 269 9.79 4.49 -17.81
CA GLN A 269 9.04 4.11 -16.62
C GLN A 269 9.01 2.58 -16.47
N ILE A 270 8.81 1.84 -17.56
CA ILE A 270 8.86 0.36 -17.57
C ILE A 270 10.26 -0.12 -17.16
N ARG A 271 11.31 0.46 -17.74
CA ARG A 271 12.69 0.12 -17.38
C ARG A 271 12.97 0.37 -15.90
N ARG A 272 12.58 1.55 -15.41
CA ARG A 272 12.71 1.93 -13.99
C ARG A 272 11.99 0.92 -13.09
N ALA A 273 10.74 0.61 -13.37
CA ALA A 273 9.95 -0.34 -12.60
C ALA A 273 10.58 -1.74 -12.59
N ALA A 274 11.12 -2.20 -13.73
CA ALA A 274 11.76 -3.49 -13.85
C ALA A 274 13.06 -3.59 -13.04
N LEU A 275 13.88 -2.54 -13.06
CA LEU A 275 15.10 -2.47 -12.26
C LEU A 275 14.79 -2.50 -10.76
N ILE A 276 13.77 -1.76 -10.31
CA ILE A 276 13.32 -1.78 -8.90
C ILE A 276 12.78 -3.16 -8.52
N ALA A 277 11.98 -3.79 -9.38
CA ALA A 277 11.45 -5.13 -9.11
C ALA A 277 12.58 -6.16 -8.99
N LEU A 278 13.54 -6.16 -9.90
CA LEU A 278 14.70 -7.06 -9.85
C LEU A 278 15.56 -6.84 -8.58
N ASP A 279 15.72 -5.60 -8.12
CA ASP A 279 16.45 -5.29 -6.89
C ASP A 279 15.79 -5.88 -5.62
N GLN A 280 14.47 -5.78 -5.55
CA GLN A 280 13.73 -5.98 -4.30
C GLN A 280 13.04 -7.34 -4.18
N MET A 281 12.96 -8.09 -5.28
CA MET A 281 12.33 -9.40 -5.31
C MET A 281 13.08 -10.42 -4.43
N GLU A 282 12.31 -11.38 -3.89
CA GLU A 282 12.85 -12.43 -3.02
C GLU A 282 13.87 -13.32 -3.75
N GLY A 283 14.89 -13.78 -3.03
CA GLY A 283 15.90 -14.71 -3.56
C GLY A 283 17.27 -14.10 -3.86
N GLY A 284 17.41 -12.77 -3.84
CA GLY A 284 18.69 -12.06 -3.97
C GLY A 284 19.33 -12.13 -5.36
N ASP A 285 20.30 -11.24 -5.62
CA ASP A 285 21.20 -11.23 -6.79
C ASP A 285 20.53 -11.21 -8.19
N HIS A 286 19.26 -10.83 -8.26
CA HIS A 286 18.53 -10.76 -9.54
C HIS A 286 18.86 -9.50 -10.35
N LEU A 287 19.24 -8.41 -9.71
CA LEU A 287 19.75 -7.21 -10.37
C LEU A 287 21.28 -7.29 -10.48
N LEU A 288 21.81 -7.21 -11.70
CA LEU A 288 23.26 -7.23 -11.91
C LEU A 288 23.80 -5.81 -12.00
N PRO A 289 25.05 -5.57 -11.57
CA PRO A 289 25.65 -4.25 -11.71
C PRO A 289 25.71 -3.76 -13.17
N ALA A 290 25.87 -4.68 -14.12
CA ALA A 290 25.86 -4.38 -15.55
C ALA A 290 24.51 -3.83 -16.06
N ASP A 291 23.40 -4.14 -15.37
CA ASP A 291 22.06 -3.66 -15.74
C ASP A 291 21.90 -2.15 -15.49
N ILE A 292 22.59 -1.62 -14.47
CA ILE A 292 22.53 -0.20 -14.11
C ILE A 292 23.74 0.62 -14.59
N GLN A 293 24.86 -0.02 -14.90
CA GLN A 293 26.12 0.67 -15.23
C GLN A 293 25.98 1.71 -16.35
N PRO A 294 25.28 1.46 -17.48
CA PRO A 294 25.09 2.45 -18.53
C PRO A 294 24.20 3.64 -18.11
N LEU A 295 23.43 3.46 -17.03
CA LEU A 295 22.42 4.42 -16.58
C LEU A 295 23.00 5.43 -15.58
N LEU A 296 24.09 5.09 -14.90
CA LEU A 296 24.80 5.96 -13.94
C LEU A 296 25.31 7.27 -14.55
N THR A 297 25.46 7.33 -15.87
CA THR A 297 25.83 8.56 -16.61
C THR A 297 24.80 8.93 -17.69
N SER A 298 23.58 8.39 -17.62
CA SER A 298 22.52 8.69 -18.58
C SER A 298 22.08 10.15 -18.51
N SER A 299 21.79 10.75 -19.67
CA SER A 299 21.14 12.07 -19.74
C SER A 299 19.65 12.01 -19.36
N ASN A 300 19.07 10.82 -19.29
CA ASN A 300 17.71 10.63 -18.80
C ASN A 300 17.71 10.66 -17.27
N ALA A 301 17.20 11.76 -16.69
CA ALA A 301 17.17 11.98 -15.25
C ALA A 301 16.47 10.85 -14.49
N LEU A 302 15.34 10.33 -15.01
CA LEU A 302 14.58 9.25 -14.37
C LEU A 302 15.42 7.98 -14.20
N LEU A 303 16.15 7.61 -15.25
CA LEU A 303 16.98 6.41 -15.26
C LEU A 303 18.29 6.60 -14.50
N ASN A 304 18.85 7.79 -14.55
CA ASN A 304 20.03 8.14 -13.78
C ASN A 304 19.75 8.09 -12.28
N ASP A 305 18.64 8.69 -11.85
CA ASP A 305 18.23 8.74 -10.45
C ASP A 305 17.95 7.33 -9.90
N VAL A 306 17.24 6.47 -10.64
CA VAL A 306 17.00 5.09 -10.18
C VAL A 306 18.29 4.28 -10.15
N ALA A 307 19.19 4.44 -11.12
CA ALA A 307 20.45 3.71 -11.14
C ALA A 307 21.32 4.03 -9.92
N TRP A 308 21.41 5.32 -9.56
CA TRP A 308 22.12 5.74 -8.35
C TRP A 308 21.43 5.29 -7.07
N TRP A 309 20.10 5.42 -7.00
CA TRP A 309 19.33 4.94 -5.85
C TRP A 309 19.50 3.42 -5.63
N LEU A 310 19.58 2.64 -6.71
CA LEU A 310 19.88 1.21 -6.66
C LEU A 310 21.32 0.96 -6.22
N ALA A 311 22.30 1.59 -6.87
CA ALA A 311 23.71 1.41 -6.52
C ALA A 311 23.99 1.72 -5.04
N GLU A 312 23.39 2.79 -4.49
CA GLU A 312 23.56 3.19 -3.09
C GLU A 312 23.03 2.13 -2.09
N ARG A 313 22.16 1.21 -2.53
CA ARG A 313 21.69 0.08 -1.73
C ARG A 313 22.63 -1.13 -1.76
N HIS A 314 23.62 -1.12 -2.66
CA HIS A 314 24.65 -2.16 -2.83
C HIS A 314 26.06 -1.59 -2.62
N PRO A 315 26.50 -1.35 -1.36
CA PRO A 315 27.79 -0.73 -1.06
C PRO A 315 29.01 -1.49 -1.62
N ASP A 316 28.85 -2.76 -1.96
CA ASP A 316 29.84 -3.62 -2.61
C ASP A 316 30.05 -3.30 -4.10
N TRP A 317 29.19 -2.50 -4.73
CA TRP A 317 29.29 -2.15 -6.16
C TRP A 317 30.23 -0.99 -6.47
N GLY A 318 31.16 -0.67 -5.56
CA GLY A 318 32.10 0.44 -5.74
C GLY A 318 32.90 0.39 -7.05
N ASP A 319 33.29 -0.80 -7.49
CA ASP A 319 34.05 -0.99 -8.74
C ASP A 319 33.21 -0.74 -10.00
N VAL A 320 31.89 -0.80 -9.88
CA VAL A 320 30.95 -0.58 -10.99
C VAL A 320 30.63 0.91 -11.14
N VAL A 321 30.49 1.60 -10.00
CA VAL A 321 30.15 3.04 -9.98
C VAL A 321 31.36 3.95 -10.17
N VAL A 322 32.60 3.45 -9.98
CA VAL A 322 33.81 4.28 -9.93
C VAL A 322 33.99 5.15 -11.18
N GLU A 323 33.70 4.65 -12.38
CA GLU A 323 33.86 5.45 -13.60
C GLU A 323 32.84 6.59 -13.68
N ALA A 324 31.61 6.35 -13.23
CA ALA A 324 30.60 7.40 -13.12
C ALA A 324 31.00 8.45 -12.07
N ILE A 325 31.53 8.01 -10.92
CA ILE A 325 32.09 8.91 -9.89
C ILE A 325 33.25 9.72 -10.45
N ARG A 326 34.19 9.10 -11.18
CA ARG A 326 35.32 9.82 -11.81
C ARG A 326 34.82 10.88 -12.79
N HIS A 327 33.80 10.56 -13.58
CA HIS A 327 33.18 11.53 -14.46
C HIS A 327 32.58 12.71 -13.69
N GLU A 328 31.82 12.46 -12.61
CA GLU A 328 31.27 13.53 -11.75
C GLU A 328 32.36 14.39 -11.09
N LEU A 329 33.45 13.78 -10.61
CA LEU A 329 34.60 14.47 -10.01
C LEU A 329 35.36 15.37 -10.99
N GLN A 330 35.22 15.16 -12.30
CA GLN A 330 35.85 15.99 -13.33
C GLN A 330 34.98 17.18 -13.76
N GLN A 331 33.69 17.17 -13.42
CA GLN A 331 32.79 18.27 -13.74
C GLN A 331 32.94 19.39 -12.70
N PRO A 332 32.88 20.67 -13.13
CA PRO A 332 32.86 21.78 -12.19
C PRO A 332 31.63 21.68 -11.28
N PRO A 333 31.75 21.93 -9.97
CA PRO A 333 30.61 21.88 -9.06
C PRO A 333 29.58 22.93 -9.46
N VAL A 334 28.36 22.49 -9.74
CA VAL A 334 27.27 23.34 -10.22
C VAL A 334 26.49 23.96 -9.06
N ASP A 335 26.29 23.21 -7.97
CA ASP A 335 25.64 23.68 -6.74
C ASP A 335 26.01 22.84 -5.48
N GLU A 336 25.57 23.29 -4.31
CA GLU A 336 25.82 22.65 -3.01
C GLU A 336 25.10 21.30 -2.86
N ARG A 337 23.90 21.14 -3.45
CA ARG A 337 23.12 19.90 -3.34
C ARG A 337 23.77 18.73 -4.07
N LEU A 338 24.37 19.00 -5.22
CA LEU A 338 25.11 18.00 -5.98
C LEU A 338 26.41 17.61 -5.27
N LEU A 339 27.09 18.57 -4.63
CA LEU A 339 28.25 18.31 -3.78
C LEU A 339 27.89 17.44 -2.57
N ASP A 340 26.76 17.69 -1.92
CA ASP A 340 26.27 16.86 -0.81
C ASP A 340 26.00 15.42 -1.26
N ARG A 341 25.27 15.25 -2.37
CA ARG A 341 24.99 13.92 -2.95
C ARG A 341 26.27 13.18 -3.33
N LEU A 342 27.23 13.86 -3.96
CA LEU A 342 28.53 13.26 -4.29
C LEU A 342 29.29 12.86 -3.02
N GLY A 343 29.28 13.71 -1.99
CA GLY A 343 29.87 13.40 -0.68
C GLY A 343 29.24 12.16 -0.05
N ASP A 344 27.92 12.03 -0.10
CA ASP A 344 27.19 10.84 0.36
C ASP A 344 27.62 9.58 -0.39
N ARG A 345 27.67 9.62 -1.73
CA ARG A 345 28.11 8.50 -2.57
C ARG A 345 29.54 8.09 -2.27
N LEU A 346 30.47 9.05 -2.20
CA LEU A 346 31.87 8.78 -1.87
C LEU A 346 32.04 8.11 -0.50
N ARG A 347 31.24 8.52 0.50
CA ARG A 347 31.21 7.86 1.82
C ARG A 347 30.65 6.45 1.72
N ARG A 348 29.52 6.28 1.01
CA ARG A 348 28.83 5.00 0.84
C ARG A 348 29.74 3.93 0.23
N PHE A 349 30.52 4.30 -0.79
CA PHE A 349 31.39 3.38 -1.53
C PHE A 349 32.87 3.44 -1.10
N SER A 350 33.16 4.05 0.04
CA SER A 350 34.53 4.25 0.52
C SER A 350 35.31 2.97 0.81
N ASN A 351 34.62 1.83 0.94
CA ASN A 351 35.25 0.52 1.09
C ASN A 351 35.85 -0.03 -0.21
N SER A 352 35.47 0.50 -1.39
CA SER A 352 36.09 0.12 -2.65
C SER A 352 37.44 0.81 -2.85
N VAL A 353 38.46 0.01 -3.15
CA VAL A 353 39.80 0.50 -3.49
C VAL A 353 39.76 1.42 -4.71
N ALA A 354 38.92 1.11 -5.71
CA ALA A 354 38.79 1.92 -6.91
C ALA A 354 38.24 3.32 -6.58
N VAL A 355 37.25 3.41 -5.70
CA VAL A 355 36.70 4.70 -5.24
C VAL A 355 37.70 5.48 -4.38
N GLN A 356 38.47 4.80 -3.52
CA GLN A 356 39.56 5.43 -2.78
C GLN A 356 40.62 6.04 -3.70
N GLN A 357 40.98 5.33 -4.78
CA GLN A 357 41.91 5.83 -5.80
C GLN A 357 41.34 7.04 -6.53
N ALA A 358 40.06 7.01 -6.92
CA ALA A 358 39.39 8.14 -7.56
C ALA A 358 39.37 9.39 -6.66
N MET A 359 39.12 9.23 -5.36
CA MET A 359 39.21 10.34 -4.38
C MET A 359 40.64 10.91 -4.31
N ALA A 360 41.66 10.05 -4.24
CA ALA A 360 43.06 10.48 -4.19
C ALA A 360 43.49 11.19 -5.49
N GLU A 361 43.04 10.73 -6.64
CA GLU A 361 43.27 11.34 -7.96
C GLU A 361 42.63 12.74 -8.04
N ALA A 362 41.38 12.88 -7.60
CA ALA A 362 40.68 14.15 -7.59
C ALA A 362 41.40 15.21 -6.72
N LEU A 363 41.98 14.82 -5.58
CA LEU A 363 42.75 15.73 -4.73
C LEU A 363 44.11 16.13 -5.33
N LYS A 364 44.74 15.25 -6.10
CA LYS A 364 46.02 15.53 -6.78
C LYS A 364 45.84 16.43 -8.00
N ASN A 365 44.66 16.43 -8.62
CA ASN A 365 44.39 17.26 -9.77
C ASN A 365 44.35 18.75 -9.38
N SER A 366 45.23 19.55 -9.98
CA SER A 366 45.33 20.99 -9.73
C SER A 366 44.09 21.75 -10.20
N GLY A 367 43.33 21.20 -11.17
CA GLY A 367 42.09 21.77 -11.69
C GLY A 367 40.84 21.55 -10.83
N THR A 368 40.91 20.70 -9.80
CA THR A 368 39.79 20.48 -8.87
C THR A 368 39.55 21.72 -8.01
N GLY A 369 38.35 22.30 -8.03
CA GLY A 369 38.02 23.46 -7.21
C GLY A 369 37.97 23.17 -5.71
N ASP A 370 38.16 24.19 -4.88
CA ASP A 370 38.19 24.06 -3.42
C ASP A 370 36.92 23.44 -2.80
N PRO A 371 35.69 23.76 -3.25
CA PRO A 371 34.48 23.10 -2.74
C PRO A 371 34.50 21.59 -2.95
N LEU A 372 34.92 21.14 -4.14
CA LEU A 372 34.99 19.73 -4.48
C LEU A 372 36.10 19.02 -3.69
N ARG A 373 37.26 19.66 -3.51
CA ARG A 373 38.33 19.14 -2.63
C ARG A 373 37.85 18.96 -1.20
N LEU A 374 37.09 19.92 -0.66
CA LEU A 374 36.54 19.84 0.69
C LEU A 374 35.53 18.69 0.82
N THR A 375 34.65 18.50 -0.16
CA THR A 375 33.72 17.36 -0.20
C THR A 375 34.46 16.02 -0.18
N VAL A 376 35.50 15.86 -1.00
CA VAL A 376 36.31 14.62 -1.03
C VAL A 376 37.03 14.39 0.30
N LEU A 377 37.65 15.42 0.88
CA LEU A 377 38.32 15.32 2.19
C LEU A 377 37.33 14.97 3.31
N ASN A 378 36.14 15.57 3.31
CA ASN A 378 35.09 15.27 4.28
C ASN A 378 34.60 13.82 4.14
N ALA A 379 34.43 13.33 2.92
CA ALA A 379 34.09 11.94 2.67
C ALA A 379 35.17 11.01 3.23
N MET A 380 36.44 11.23 2.88
CA MET A 380 37.58 10.45 3.40
C MET A 380 37.66 10.46 4.94
N ALA A 381 37.40 11.61 5.58
CA ALA A 381 37.44 11.74 7.03
C ALA A 381 36.30 11.00 7.74
N ALA A 382 35.13 10.91 7.10
CA ALA A 382 33.94 10.25 7.63
C ALA A 382 33.94 8.73 7.42
N SER A 383 34.69 8.23 6.44
CA SER A 383 34.81 6.80 6.08
C SER A 383 35.64 5.96 7.06
N ARG A 384 35.66 6.31 8.36
CA ARG A 384 36.48 5.59 9.36
C ARG A 384 35.93 4.17 9.59
N HIS A 385 36.88 3.23 9.56
CA HIS A 385 36.77 1.78 9.75
C HIS A 385 35.79 1.32 10.84
#